data_AF-A0A6V8NSV2-F1
#
_entry.id   AF-A0A6V8NSV2-F1
#
_cell.length_a   1.000
_cell.length_b   1.000
_cell.length_c   1.000
_cell.angle_alpha   90.00
_cell.angle_beta   90.00
_cell.angle_gamma   90.00
#
_symmetry.space_group_name_H-M   'P 1'
#
loop_
_entity.id
_entity.type
_entity.pdbx_description
1 polymer ?
#
loop_
_entity_poly.entity_id
_entity_poly.type
_entity_poly.pdbx_seq_one_letter_code
_entity_poly.pdbx_strand_id
1 'polypeptide(L)' 'SGDNPHHIVEAIFKALGRALDMATRIDERIGGVPSTKGVI' A
#
# COMPACT_ATOMS: atom_id res chain seq x y z
N SER A 1 17.21 6.38 -12.45
CA SER A 1 17.10 7.84 -12.36
C SER A 1 16.05 8.29 -13.34
N GLY A 2 15.09 9.09 -12.86
CA GLY A 2 13.89 9.46 -13.61
C GLY A 2 14.07 10.81 -14.27
N ASP A 3 14.36 10.78 -15.57
CA ASP A 3 14.39 11.99 -16.41
C ASP A 3 13.14 12.09 -17.30
N ASN A 4 12.38 10.99 -17.44
CA ASN A 4 11.13 10.97 -18.20
C ASN A 4 9.90 11.07 -17.26
N PRO A 5 9.09 12.14 -17.35
CA PRO A 5 7.87 12.30 -16.56
C PRO A 5 6.89 11.11 -16.66
N HIS A 6 6.80 10.47 -17.82
CA HIS A 6 5.96 9.29 -18.02
C HIS A 6 6.41 8.13 -17.12
N HIS A 7 7.70 7.82 -17.11
CA HIS A 7 8.25 6.75 -16.28
C HIS A 7 8.16 7.07 -14.79
N ILE A 8 8.28 8.33 -14.39
CA ILE A 8 8.12 8.75 -12.99
C ILE A 8 6.69 8.48 -12.52
N VAL A 9 5.69 8.90 -13.29
CA VAL A 9 4.27 8.66 -12.94
C VAL A 9 3.97 7.17 -12.93
N GLU A 10 4.42 6.42 -13.94
CA GLU A 10 4.24 4.97 -13.99
C GLU A 10 4.85 4.27 -12.77
N ALA A 11 6.06 4.67 -12.36
CA ALA A 11 6.72 4.14 -11.17
C ALA A 11 5.93 4.43 -9.90
N ILE A 12 5.37 5.64 -9.75
CA ILE A 12 4.51 6.02 -8.62
C ILE A 12 3.29 5.11 -8.55
N PHE A 13 2.54 4.95 -9.65
CA PHE A 13 1.34 4.13 -9.67
C PHE A 13 1.63 2.65 -9.44
N LYS A 14 2.74 2.13 -9.99
CA LYS A 14 3.18 0.75 -9.74
C LYS A 14 3.54 0.53 -8.27
N ALA A 15 4.30 1.45 -7.67
CA ALA A 15 4.67 1.37 -6.26
C ALA A 15 3.44 1.46 -5.35
N LEU A 16 2.53 2.39 -5.65
CA LEU A 16 1.27 2.53 -4.92
C LEU A 16 0.43 1.24 -4.99
N GLY A 17 0.27 0.66 -6.17
CA GLY A 17 -0.48 -0.59 -6.34
C GLY A 17 0.09 -1.73 -5.50
N ARG A 18 1.42 -1.85 -5.43
CA ARG A 18 2.10 -2.85 -4.58
C ARG A 18 1.90 -2.57 -3.10
N ALA A 19 1.99 -1.31 -2.68
CA ALA A 19 1.77 -0.91 -1.29
C ALA A 19 0.33 -1.22 -0.84
N LEU A 20 -0.66 -0.92 -1.69
CA LEU A 20 -2.06 -1.22 -1.41
C LEU A 20 -2.30 -2.73 -1.33
N ASP A 21 -1.81 -3.51 -2.30
CA ASP A 21 -1.93 -4.98 -2.27
C ASP A 21 -1.35 -5.58 -0.96
N MET A 22 -0.22 -5.08 -0.48
CA MET A 22 0.32 -5.55 0.80
C MET A 22 -0.53 -5.09 2.00
N ALA A 23 -1.00 -3.84 2.00
CA ALA A 23 -1.70 -3.25 3.14
C ALA A 23 -3.15 -3.74 3.31
N THR A 24 -3.80 -4.18 2.23
CA THR A 24 -5.21 -4.61 2.26
C THR A 24 -5.39 -6.12 2.35
N ARG A 25 -4.31 -6.91 2.35
CA ARG A 25 -4.38 -8.37 2.53
C ARG A 25 -4.92 -8.71 3.92
N ILE A 26 -5.72 -9.77 3.97
CA ILE A 26 -6.17 -10.36 5.23
C ILE A 26 -4.96 -11.03 5.87
N ASP A 27 -4.61 -10.60 7.08
CA ASP A 27 -3.62 -11.27 7.91
C ASP A 27 -4.34 -12.11 8.96
N GLU A 28 -4.23 -13.44 8.85
CA GLU A 28 -4.87 -14.40 9.76
C GLU A 28 -4.41 -14.26 11.22
N ARG A 29 -3.28 -13.57 11.46
CA ARG A 29 -2.77 -13.27 12.80
C ARG A 29 -3.51 -12.11 13.47
N ILE A 30 -4.26 -11.32 12.70
CA ILE A 30 -4.97 -10.13 13.18
C ILE A 30 -6.44 -10.48 13.40
N GLY A 31 -6.83 -10.62 14.68
CA GLY A 31 -8.20 -10.98 15.08
C GLY A 31 -9.18 -9.81 15.24
N GLY A 32 -8.92 -8.65 14.65
CA GLY A 32 -9.75 -7.44 14.85
C GLY A 32 -9.21 -6.20 14.14
N VAL A 33 -9.65 -5.02 14.56
CA VAL A 33 -9.17 -3.76 13.96
C VAL A 33 -7.70 -3.54 14.36
N PRO A 34 -6.77 -3.31 13.41
CA PRO A 34 -5.35 -3.07 13.70
C PRO A 34 -5.11 -1.65 14.23
N SER A 35 -5.73 -1.31 15.35
CA SER A 35 -5.68 0.00 16.01
C SER A 35 -5.66 -0.20 17.52
N THR A 36 -4.76 0.51 18.21
CA THR A 36 -4.70 0.48 19.69
C THR A 36 -5.96 1.03 20.35
N LYS A 37 -6.76 1.81 19.62
CA LYS A 37 -8.06 2.33 20.06
C LYS A 37 -9.23 1.40 19.70
N GLY A 38 -8.99 0.34 18.93
CA GLY A 38 -10.02 -0.63 18.51
C GLY A 38 -10.96 -0.13 17.40
N VAL A 39 -10.73 1.05 16.84
CA VAL A 39 -11.52 1.68 15.76
C VAL A 39 -10.62 2.33 14.71
N ILE A 40 -11.12 2.49 13.47
CA ILE A 40 -10.49 3.26 12.39
C ILE A 40 -11.14 4.65 12.31
#